data_AF-A0A9W6FL89-F1
#
_entry.id   AF-A0A9W6FL89-F1
#
_cell.length_a   1.000
_cell.length_b   1.000
_cell.length_c   1.000
_cell.angle_alpha   90.00
_cell.angle_beta   90.00
_cell.angle_gamma   90.00
#
_symmetry.space_group_name_H-M   'P 1'
#
loop_
_entity.id
_entity.type
_entity.pdbx_description
1 polymer ?
#
loop_
_entity_poly.entity_id
_entity_poly.type
_entity_poly.pdbx_seq_one_letter_code
_entity_poly.pdbx_strand_id
1 'polypeptide(L)'
;MFEGGERERIATEQGMPMTELRTNEALLRALENAASRKPSLSQIDKQRLSFVMGSLPEDNKMTREQVQSVLERQEGRKLSAA
;
A
#
# COMPACT_ATOMS: atom_id res chain seq x y z
N MET A 1 54.64 31.49 -2.63
CA MET A 1 54.92 30.43 -1.64
C MET A 1 53.55 30.05 -1.08
N PHE A 2 53.03 28.87 -1.43
CA PHE A 2 51.69 28.42 -0.99
C PHE A 2 51.88 27.24 -0.04
N GLU A 3 51.81 27.54 1.25
CA GLU A 3 51.55 26.59 2.34
C GLU A 3 50.12 26.92 2.78
N GLY A 4 49.15 26.03 2.98
CA GLY A 4 49.21 24.66 3.48
C GLY A 4 48.19 24.61 4.63
N GLY A 5 47.15 23.78 4.51
CA GLY A 5 46.38 23.24 5.63
C GLY A 5 45.43 24.18 6.40
N GLU A 6 44.13 23.88 6.35
CA GLU A 6 43.28 23.52 7.50
C GLU A 6 41.81 23.88 7.22
N ARG A 7 41.10 22.88 6.70
CA ARG A 7 39.64 22.83 6.69
C ARG A 7 39.19 22.41 8.09
N GLU A 8 38.89 23.37 8.96
CA GLU A 8 38.23 23.09 10.22
C GLU A 8 36.72 22.97 10.02
N ARG A 9 36.18 21.90 10.59
CA ARG A 9 34.91 21.28 10.26
C ARG A 9 33.79 21.95 11.06
N ILE A 10 32.75 22.44 10.38
CA ILE A 10 31.48 22.75 11.04
C ILE A 10 30.38 21.95 10.34
N ALA A 11 30.08 20.80 10.92
CA ALA A 11 28.85 20.08 10.65
C ALA A 11 28.47 19.34 11.92
N THR A 12 27.44 19.81 12.63
CA THR A 12 26.35 18.93 13.01
C THR A 12 25.14 19.75 13.42
N GLU A 13 24.17 19.76 12.51
CA GLU A 13 22.77 20.02 12.78
C GLU A 13 22.32 19.05 13.89
N GLN A 14 21.84 19.59 15.00
CA GLN A 14 21.20 18.79 16.04
C GLN A 14 19.83 18.33 15.53
N GLY A 15 19.81 17.12 14.95
CA GLY A 15 18.58 16.40 14.64
C GLY A 15 17.83 16.07 15.94
N MET A 16 16.53 16.33 15.94
CA MET A 16 15.59 15.97 17.01
C MET A 16 15.84 14.53 17.48
N PRO A 17 15.80 14.23 18.79
CA PRO A 17 15.95 12.87 19.26
C PRO A 17 14.85 12.03 18.63
N MET A 18 15.23 11.13 17.73
CA MET A 18 14.31 10.12 17.21
C MET A 18 13.86 9.31 18.41
N THR A 19 12.64 9.57 18.85
CA THR A 19 11.90 8.71 19.78
C THR A 19 12.18 7.28 19.35
N GLU A 20 12.64 6.42 20.25
CA GLU A 20 12.86 4.99 19.96
C GLU A 20 11.51 4.36 19.62
N LEU A 21 11.08 4.55 18.37
CA LEU A 21 9.97 3.84 17.80
C LEU A 21 10.43 2.39 17.81
N ARG A 22 9.71 1.53 18.56
CA ARG A 22 9.91 0.07 18.49
C ARG A 22 9.39 -0.45 17.16
N THR A 23 10.01 0.05 16.11
CA THR A 23 9.63 -0.23 14.75
C THR A 23 10.25 -1.56 14.40
N ASN A 24 9.40 -2.54 14.12
CA ASN A 24 9.87 -3.81 13.64
C ASN A 24 10.44 -3.60 12.23
N GLU A 25 11.76 -3.58 12.11
CA GLU A 25 12.49 -3.40 10.85
C GLU A 25 12.06 -4.41 9.77
N ALA A 26 11.72 -5.64 10.17
CA ALA A 26 11.23 -6.64 9.23
C ALA A 26 9.83 -6.27 8.71
N LEU A 27 8.97 -5.70 9.55
CA LEU A 27 7.65 -5.21 9.14
C LEU A 27 7.79 -4.02 8.19
N LEU A 28 8.66 -3.05 8.48
CA LEU A 28 8.89 -1.91 7.58
C LEU A 28 9.35 -2.35 6.21
N ARG A 29 10.36 -3.23 6.15
CA ARG A 29 10.86 -3.77 4.87
C ARG A 29 9.77 -4.53 4.12
N ALA A 30 8.93 -5.28 4.83
CA ALA A 30 7.80 -5.98 4.21
C ALA A 30 6.77 -4.99 3.63
N LEU A 31 6.45 -3.91 4.36
CA LEU A 31 5.54 -2.86 3.90
C LEU A 31 6.11 -2.09 2.70
N GLU A 32 7.39 -1.76 2.72
CA GLU A 32 8.09 -1.08 1.61
C GLU A 32 8.09 -1.95 0.34
N ASN A 33 8.41 -3.24 0.49
CA ASN A 33 8.35 -4.21 -0.60
C ASN A 33 6.92 -4.41 -1.13
N ALA A 34 5.91 -4.39 -0.25
CA ALA A 34 4.51 -4.50 -0.65
C ALA A 34 4.05 -3.25 -1.40
N ALA A 35 4.43 -2.05 -0.93
CA ALA A 35 4.05 -0.77 -1.51
C ALA A 35 4.71 -0.51 -2.87
N SER A 36 5.95 -0.97 -3.06
CA SER A 36 6.67 -0.84 -4.33
C SER A 36 6.18 -1.82 -5.41
N ARG A 37 5.47 -2.88 -5.03
CA ARG A 37 4.96 -3.88 -5.97
C ARG A 37 3.67 -3.41 -6.63
N LYS A 38 3.67 -3.32 -7.96
CA LYS A 38 2.43 -3.15 -8.74
C LYS A 38 1.57 -4.44 -8.66
N PRO A 39 0.32 -4.37 -8.20
CA PRO A 39 -0.55 -5.54 -8.16
C PRO A 39 -0.94 -5.97 -9.59
N SER A 40 -1.11 -7.28 -9.80
CA SER A 40 -1.67 -7.80 -11.05
C SER A 40 -3.17 -7.52 -11.13
N LEU A 41 -3.76 -7.59 -12.33
CA LEU A 41 -5.21 -7.39 -12.52
C LEU A 41 -6.05 -8.30 -11.61
N SER A 42 -5.72 -9.59 -11.52
CA SER A 42 -6.42 -10.53 -10.63
C SER A 42 -6.30 -10.14 -9.15
N GLN A 43 -5.18 -9.55 -8.73
CA GLN A 43 -5.02 -9.07 -7.35
C GLN A 43 -5.86 -7.83 -7.10
N ILE A 44 -5.93 -6.92 -8.08
CA ILE A 44 -6.81 -5.75 -8.04
C ILE A 44 -8.28 -6.20 -7.93
N ASP A 45 -8.71 -7.15 -8.76
CA ASP A 45 -10.09 -7.67 -8.71
C ASP A 45 -10.43 -8.28 -7.34
N LYS A 46 -9.52 -9.08 -6.77
CA LYS A 46 -9.69 -9.66 -5.43
C LYS A 46 -9.73 -8.60 -4.33
N GLN A 47 -8.92 -7.54 -4.46
CA GLN A 47 -8.90 -6.44 -3.51
C GLN A 47 -10.20 -5.64 -3.56
N ARG A 48 -10.71 -5.34 -4.77
CA ARG A 48 -12.01 -4.68 -4.95
C ARG A 48 -13.14 -5.49 -4.35
N LEU A 49 -13.18 -6.79 -4.64
CA LEU A 49 -14.17 -7.69 -4.06
C LEU A 49 -14.11 -7.69 -2.53
N SER A 50 -12.92 -7.78 -1.95
CA SER A 50 -12.74 -7.77 -0.49
C SER A 50 -13.12 -6.43 0.12
N PHE A 51 -12.80 -5.32 -0.54
CA PHE A 51 -13.21 -3.98 -0.12
C PHE A 51 -14.73 -3.84 -0.09
N VAL A 52 -15.41 -4.24 -1.18
CA VAL A 52 -16.87 -4.19 -1.25
C VAL A 52 -17.47 -5.06 -0.16
N MET A 53 -17.07 -6.33 -0.05
CA MET A 53 -17.56 -7.23 1.00
C MET A 53 -17.37 -6.67 2.41
N GLY A 54 -16.24 -6.01 2.70
CA GLY A 54 -15.99 -5.40 4.02
C GLY A 54 -16.72 -4.08 4.26
N SER A 55 -17.22 -3.42 3.22
CA SER A 55 -18.01 -2.18 3.32
C SER A 55 -19.52 -2.41 3.43
N LEU A 56 -19.97 -3.64 3.18
CA LEU A 56 -21.38 -4.00 3.24
C LEU A 56 -21.84 -4.08 4.71
N PRO A 57 -23.10 -3.71 5.00
CA PRO A 57 -23.62 -3.78 6.36
C PRO A 57 -23.72 -5.24 6.81
N GLU A 58 -23.68 -5.47 8.13
CA GLU A 58 -23.67 -6.81 8.72
C GLU A 58 -24.93 -7.64 8.40
N ASP A 59 -26.05 -6.97 8.09
CA ASP A 59 -27.31 -7.59 7.68
C ASP A 59 -27.38 -7.93 6.19
N ASN A 60 -26.30 -7.67 5.43
CA ASN A 60 -26.24 -7.99 4.02
C ASN A 60 -26.26 -9.51 3.80
N LYS A 61 -27.16 -9.95 2.91
CA LYS A 61 -27.34 -11.36 2.51
C LYS A 61 -26.59 -11.74 1.23
N MET A 62 -25.89 -10.80 0.59
CA MET A 62 -25.17 -11.07 -0.64
C MET A 62 -23.94 -11.94 -0.39
N THR A 63 -23.80 -12.99 -1.19
CA THR A 63 -22.62 -13.83 -1.17
C THR A 63 -21.46 -13.18 -1.93
N ARG A 64 -20.24 -13.67 -1.70
CA ARG A 64 -19.04 -13.21 -2.38
C ARG A 64 -19.16 -13.36 -3.91
N GLU A 65 -19.75 -14.45 -4.38
CA GLU A 65 -19.95 -14.77 -5.79
C GLU A 65 -20.97 -13.81 -6.44
N GLN A 66 -22.02 -13.44 -5.70
CA GLN A 66 -23.00 -12.45 -6.16
C GLN A 66 -22.38 -11.07 -6.31
N VAL A 67 -21.58 -10.64 -5.32
CA VAL A 67 -20.85 -9.36 -5.39
C VAL A 67 -19.84 -9.38 -6.54
N GLN A 68 -19.12 -10.49 -6.73
CA GLN A 68 -18.21 -10.64 -7.87
C GLN A 68 -18.94 -10.52 -9.22
N SER A 69 -20.10 -11.17 -9.37
CA SER A 69 -20.90 -11.08 -10.59
C SER A 69 -21.41 -9.65 -10.86
N VAL A 70 -21.78 -8.91 -9.82
CA VAL A 70 -22.16 -7.49 -9.95
C VAL A 70 -20.97 -6.64 -10.39
N LEU A 71 -19.79 -6.84 -9.80
CA LEU A 71 -18.56 -6.13 -10.19
C LEU A 71 -18.19 -6.43 -11.65
N GLU A 72 -18.27 -7.69 -12.09
CA GLU A 72 -18.03 -8.08 -13.48
C GLU A 72 -19.02 -7.41 -14.45
N ARG A 73 -20.29 -7.28 -14.07
CA ARG A 73 -21.30 -6.58 -14.86
C ARG A 73 -21.04 -5.08 -14.94
N GLN A 74 -20.69 -4.43 -13.82
CA GLN A 74 -20.40 -2.99 -13.78
C GLN A 74 -19.17 -2.63 -14.62
N GLU A 75 -18.16 -3.49 -14.62
CA GLU A 75 -16.93 -3.28 -15.37
C GLU A 75 -17.05 -3.70 -16.86
N GLY A 76 -18.26 -4.05 -17.33
CA GLY A 76 -18.51 -4.45 -18.72
C GLY A 76 -17.90 -5.80 -19.10
N ARG A 77 -17.39 -6.58 -18.13
CA ARG A 77 -16.81 -7.91 -18.33
C ARG A 77 -17.88 -8.99 -18.53
N LYS A 78 -19.13 -8.71 -18.13
CA LYS A 78 -20.33 -9.43 -18.59
C LYS A 78 -21.19 -8.50 -19.43
N LEU A 79 -21.23 -8.74 -20.74
CA LEU A 79 -22.28 -8.22 -21.62
C LEU A 79 -23.64 -8.74 -21.11
N SER A 80 -24.66 -7.90 -21.11
CA SER A 80 -26.04 -8.37 -21.06
C SER A 80 -26.20 -9.40 -22.19
N ALA A 81 -26.47 -10.65 -21.84
CA ALA A 81 -27.13 -11.53 -22.80
C ALA A 81 -28.46 -10.86 -23.13
N ALA A 82 -28.58 -10.42 -24.38
CA ALA A 82 -29.82 -9.97 -24.99
C ALA A 82 -30.82 -11.12 -25.08
#